data_AF-A0A2D4URP3-F1
#
_entry.id   AF-A0A2D4URP3-F1
#
_cell.length_a   1.000
_cell.length_b   1.000
_cell.length_c   1.000
_cell.angle_alpha   90.00
_cell.angle_beta   90.00
_cell.angle_gamma   90.00
#
_symmetry.space_group_name_H-M   'P 1'
#
loop_
_entity.id
_entity.type
_entity.pdbx_description
1 polymer ?
#
loop_
_entity_poly.entity_id
_entity_poly.type
_entity_poly.pdbx_seq_one_letter_code
_entity_poly.pdbx_strand_id
1 'polypeptide(L)'
;MTDNAKTALAALRDSDHPLGRPLALCLIFEPANDQLLAASIFDLALALDSALHIPSESLLAAIRVQWWVDALSENDTQTAPLVTQLHAQFRTHDGLQSDTVDLIGHWQTACHDKKRDNTDGWAAVCTFVAKHMGQAAQSAIATDIGHQLHYAIRGHEPHAAVPLNRPRISALRRNDAGQKRSFLYLVACWLRYVQRPNADANHPALVFYMLAWQLFGSPR
;
A
#
# COMPACT_ATOMS: atom_id res chain seq x y z
N MET A 1 -2.77 14.69 -17.07
CA MET A 1 -2.25 13.90 -15.93
C MET A 1 -3.26 13.70 -14.80
N THR A 2 -4.17 14.65 -14.52
CA THR A 2 -5.20 14.54 -13.46
C THR A 2 -6.21 13.39 -13.67
N ASP A 3 -6.39 12.94 -14.91
CA ASP A 3 -7.31 11.84 -15.23
C ASP A 3 -6.74 10.48 -14.79
N ASN A 4 -5.47 10.22 -15.08
CA ASN A 4 -4.80 8.96 -14.73
C ASN A 4 -4.79 8.71 -13.21
N ALA A 5 -4.55 9.76 -12.40
CA ALA A 5 -4.55 9.63 -10.94
C ALA A 5 -5.92 9.21 -10.39
N LYS A 6 -7.00 9.78 -10.93
CA LYS A 6 -8.37 9.42 -10.55
C LYS A 6 -8.69 7.99 -10.97
N THR A 7 -8.28 7.59 -12.18
CA THR A 7 -8.46 6.22 -12.68
C THR A 7 -7.71 5.21 -11.80
N ALA A 8 -6.46 5.49 -11.43
CA ALA A 8 -5.67 4.63 -10.56
C ALA A 8 -6.30 4.49 -9.16
N LEU A 9 -6.75 5.60 -8.56
CA LEU A 9 -7.46 5.56 -7.29
C LEU A 9 -8.79 4.82 -7.37
N ALA A 10 -9.53 4.96 -8.47
CA ALA A 10 -10.78 4.23 -8.67
C ALA A 10 -10.52 2.73 -8.81
N ALA A 11 -9.52 2.33 -9.60
CA ALA A 11 -9.11 0.92 -9.74
C ALA A 11 -8.72 0.31 -8.38
N LEU A 12 -7.89 1.02 -7.61
CA LEU A 12 -7.50 0.57 -6.26
C LEU A 12 -8.72 0.49 -5.32
N ARG A 13 -9.60 1.48 -5.36
CA ARG A 13 -10.80 1.54 -4.50
C ARG A 13 -11.77 0.40 -4.80
N ASP A 14 -11.95 0.11 -6.09
CA ASP A 14 -12.96 -0.82 -6.60
C ASP A 14 -12.41 -2.26 -6.71
N SER A 15 -11.16 -2.50 -6.28
CA SER A 15 -10.59 -3.84 -6.19
C SER A 15 -11.36 -4.71 -5.18
N ASP A 16 -11.44 -6.01 -5.44
CA ASP A 16 -12.06 -6.98 -4.53
C ASP A 16 -11.25 -7.23 -3.24
N HIS A 17 -10.00 -6.72 -3.18
CA HIS A 17 -9.13 -6.91 -2.02
C HIS A 17 -9.57 -6.03 -0.84
N PRO A 18 -9.62 -6.55 0.41
CA PRO A 18 -10.14 -5.81 1.57
C PRO A 18 -9.39 -4.52 1.91
N LEU A 19 -8.13 -4.38 1.50
CA LEU A 19 -7.36 -3.14 1.66
C LEU A 19 -7.58 -2.10 0.55
N GLY A 20 -8.15 -2.45 -0.59
CA GLY A 20 -8.21 -1.55 -1.75
C GLY A 20 -8.93 -0.24 -1.43
N ARG A 21 -10.19 -0.34 -0.97
CA ARG A 21 -10.97 0.83 -0.57
C ARG A 21 -10.33 1.65 0.55
N PRO A 22 -9.89 1.08 1.70
CA PRO A 22 -9.20 1.85 2.73
C PRO A 22 -7.94 2.58 2.25
N LEU A 23 -7.08 1.91 1.47
CA LEU A 23 -5.84 2.51 0.96
C LEU A 23 -6.12 3.64 -0.03
N ALA A 24 -7.05 3.44 -0.96
CA ALA A 24 -7.47 4.50 -1.89
C ALA A 24 -8.00 5.74 -1.15
N LEU A 25 -8.76 5.55 -0.07
CA LEU A 25 -9.25 6.66 0.74
C LEU A 25 -8.13 7.36 1.52
N CYS A 26 -7.06 6.66 1.92
CA CYS A 26 -5.90 7.29 2.57
C CYS A 26 -5.09 8.18 1.62
N LEU A 27 -5.21 7.97 0.30
CA LEU A 27 -4.49 8.72 -0.72
C LEU A 27 -5.23 9.96 -1.23
N ILE A 28 -6.53 10.11 -0.94
CA ILE A 28 -7.41 11.13 -1.55
C ILE A 28 -6.93 12.58 -1.33
N PHE A 29 -6.16 12.85 -0.28
CA PHE A 29 -5.64 14.19 0.04
C PHE A 29 -4.21 14.44 -0.45
N GLU A 30 -3.56 13.45 -1.07
CA GLU A 30 -2.24 13.62 -1.66
C GLU A 30 -2.31 14.36 -3.01
N PRO A 31 -1.21 14.97 -3.49
CA PRO A 31 -1.12 15.50 -4.84
C PRO A 31 -1.33 14.42 -5.92
N ALA A 32 -1.84 14.80 -7.09
CA ALA A 32 -2.21 13.85 -8.14
C ALA A 32 -1.06 12.91 -8.59
N ASN A 33 0.18 13.39 -8.62
CA ASN A 33 1.33 12.56 -8.99
C ASN A 33 1.62 11.48 -7.92
N ASP A 34 1.52 11.87 -6.66
CA ASP A 34 1.73 10.96 -5.52
C ASP A 34 0.57 9.97 -5.38
N GLN A 35 -0.66 10.42 -5.66
CA GLN A 35 -1.83 9.55 -5.77
C GLN A 35 -1.64 8.49 -6.85
N LEU A 36 -1.23 8.89 -8.06
CA LEU A 36 -1.00 7.97 -9.17
C LEU A 36 0.06 6.93 -8.81
N LEU A 37 1.23 7.36 -8.31
CA LEU A 37 2.31 6.45 -7.93
C LEU A 37 1.90 5.49 -6.81
N ALA A 38 1.40 6.01 -5.70
CA ALA A 38 1.03 5.16 -4.58
C ALA A 38 -0.12 4.22 -4.95
N ALA A 39 -1.12 4.68 -5.71
CA ALA A 39 -2.21 3.83 -6.14
C ALA A 39 -1.72 2.69 -7.04
N SER A 40 -0.83 2.96 -8.03
CA SER A 40 -0.23 1.90 -8.86
C SER A 40 0.53 0.88 -8.02
N ILE A 41 1.33 1.34 -7.05
CA ILE A 41 2.18 0.48 -6.22
C ILE A 41 1.33 -0.36 -5.26
N PHE A 42 0.27 0.22 -4.69
CA PHE A 42 -0.67 -0.56 -3.90
C PHE A 42 -1.44 -1.56 -4.76
N ASP A 43 -1.91 -1.18 -5.95
CA ASP A 43 -2.58 -2.11 -6.87
C ASP A 43 -1.67 -3.30 -7.24
N LEU A 44 -0.38 -3.03 -7.46
CA LEU A 44 0.63 -4.07 -7.63
C LEU A 44 0.74 -4.96 -6.38
N ALA A 45 0.78 -4.38 -5.18
CA ALA A 45 0.82 -5.14 -3.94
C ALA A 45 -0.41 -6.04 -3.75
N LEU A 46 -1.61 -5.58 -4.11
CA LEU A 46 -2.83 -6.39 -4.07
C LEU A 46 -2.76 -7.56 -5.07
N ALA A 47 -2.21 -7.30 -6.27
CA ALA A 47 -2.00 -8.33 -7.27
C ALA A 47 -0.95 -9.37 -6.83
N LEU A 48 0.10 -8.94 -6.13
CA LEU A 48 1.13 -9.83 -5.55
C LEU A 48 0.58 -10.65 -4.37
N ASP A 49 -0.24 -10.07 -3.49
CA ASP A 49 -0.93 -10.83 -2.42
C ASP A 49 -1.82 -11.92 -3.02
N SER A 50 -2.57 -11.57 -4.06
CA SER A 50 -3.42 -12.49 -4.81
C SER A 50 -2.61 -13.58 -5.54
N ALA A 51 -1.50 -13.21 -6.18
CA ALA A 51 -0.59 -14.14 -6.83
C ALA A 51 0.00 -15.16 -5.85
N LEU A 52 0.27 -14.72 -4.62
CA LEU A 52 0.83 -15.55 -3.56
C LEU A 52 -0.20 -16.50 -2.93
N HIS A 53 -1.44 -16.06 -2.75
CA HIS A 53 -2.43 -16.78 -1.93
C HIS A 53 -3.55 -17.49 -2.70
N ILE A 54 -3.85 -17.11 -3.95
CA ILE A 54 -4.85 -17.81 -4.77
C ILE A 54 -4.39 -19.23 -5.14
N PRO A 55 -3.13 -19.47 -5.58
CA PRO A 55 -2.67 -20.81 -5.90
C PRO A 55 -2.59 -21.71 -4.66
N SER A 56 -2.92 -22.99 -4.79
CA SER A 56 -2.66 -23.97 -3.72
C SER A 56 -1.17 -24.34 -3.62
N GLU A 57 -0.43 -24.28 -4.73
CA GLU A 57 0.96 -24.73 -4.84
C GLU A 57 1.97 -23.58 -4.82
N SER A 58 3.07 -23.75 -4.07
CA SER A 58 4.08 -22.69 -3.93
C SER A 58 4.85 -22.42 -5.22
N LEU A 59 5.03 -23.45 -6.06
CA LEU A 59 5.65 -23.27 -7.38
C LEU A 59 4.78 -22.37 -8.27
N LEU A 60 3.47 -22.58 -8.29
CA LEU A 60 2.56 -21.76 -9.08
C LEU A 60 2.49 -20.32 -8.55
N ALA A 61 2.55 -20.13 -7.22
CA ALA A 61 2.68 -18.80 -6.62
C ALA A 61 3.97 -18.10 -7.07
N ALA A 62 5.12 -18.79 -7.04
CA ALA A 62 6.40 -18.25 -7.49
C ALA A 62 6.36 -17.85 -8.97
N ILE A 63 5.78 -18.68 -9.85
CA ILE A 63 5.60 -18.37 -11.28
C ILE A 63 4.75 -17.11 -11.47
N ARG A 64 3.65 -16.98 -10.73
CA ARG A 64 2.77 -15.80 -10.83
C ARG A 64 3.42 -14.52 -10.33
N VAL A 65 4.23 -14.60 -9.27
CA VAL A 65 5.01 -13.44 -8.79
C VAL A 65 6.12 -13.10 -9.78
N GLN A 66 6.83 -14.10 -10.33
CA GLN A 66 7.87 -13.88 -11.33
C GLN A 66 7.33 -13.21 -12.60
N TRP A 67 6.13 -13.58 -13.03
CA TRP A 67 5.48 -12.94 -14.18
C TRP A 67 5.41 -11.41 -14.05
N TRP A 68 5.21 -10.87 -12.83
CA TRP A 68 5.22 -9.42 -12.62
C TRP A 68 6.60 -8.80 -12.84
N VAL A 69 7.68 -9.47 -12.44
CA VAL A 69 9.05 -9.01 -12.71
C VAL A 69 9.30 -8.99 -14.21
N ASP A 70 8.95 -10.07 -14.91
CA ASP A 70 9.16 -10.21 -16.34
C ASP A 70 8.35 -9.14 -17.11
N ALA A 71 7.06 -8.99 -16.79
CA ALA A 71 6.18 -8.01 -17.42
C ALA A 71 6.60 -6.55 -17.17
N LEU A 72 7.20 -6.25 -16.01
CA LEU A 72 7.70 -4.91 -15.71
C LEU A 72 9.10 -4.64 -16.30
N SER A 73 9.86 -5.69 -16.62
CA SER A 73 11.20 -5.59 -17.22
C SER A 73 11.16 -5.53 -18.75
N GLU A 74 10.19 -6.21 -19.36
CA GLU A 74 9.98 -6.24 -20.80
C GLU A 74 9.10 -5.07 -21.26
N ASN A 75 9.37 -4.52 -22.45
CA ASN A 75 8.56 -3.44 -23.05
C ASN A 75 7.40 -3.99 -23.93
N ASP A 76 6.91 -5.20 -23.65
CA ASP A 76 6.00 -5.87 -24.58
C ASP A 76 4.59 -5.26 -24.59
N THR A 77 3.94 -5.40 -25.75
CA THR A 77 2.71 -4.73 -26.16
C THR A 77 1.42 -5.42 -25.70
N GLN A 78 1.51 -6.64 -25.14
CA GLN A 78 0.38 -7.39 -24.56
C GLN A 78 0.42 -7.37 -23.03
N THR A 79 0.48 -6.19 -22.45
CA THR A 79 0.65 -6.00 -21.00
C THR A 79 -0.66 -5.62 -20.31
N ALA A 80 -0.84 -6.09 -19.07
CA ALA A 80 -1.99 -5.74 -18.24
C ALA A 80 -2.05 -4.20 -18.02
N PRO A 81 -3.25 -3.60 -17.83
CA PRO A 81 -3.39 -2.15 -17.70
C PRO A 81 -2.46 -1.51 -16.64
N LEU A 82 -2.27 -2.20 -15.51
CA LEU A 82 -1.37 -1.76 -14.44
C LEU A 82 0.11 -1.71 -14.88
N VAL A 83 0.56 -2.67 -15.69
CA VAL A 83 1.93 -2.71 -16.23
C VAL A 83 2.16 -1.51 -17.14
N THR A 84 1.22 -1.23 -18.05
CA THR A 84 1.30 -0.04 -18.92
C THR A 84 1.36 1.25 -18.10
N GLN A 85 0.58 1.33 -17.02
CA GLN A 85 0.60 2.48 -16.12
C GLN A 85 1.95 2.63 -15.41
N LEU A 86 2.51 1.55 -14.86
CA LEU A 86 3.82 1.55 -14.18
C LEU A 86 4.96 1.89 -15.15
N HIS A 87 4.97 1.35 -16.37
CA HIS A 87 5.95 1.72 -17.40
C HIS A 87 5.91 3.22 -17.72
N ALA A 88 4.73 3.83 -17.80
CA ALA A 88 4.62 5.26 -18.00
C ALA A 88 5.26 6.06 -16.85
N GLN A 89 5.17 5.55 -15.62
CA GLN A 89 5.83 6.15 -14.46
C GLN A 89 7.35 5.94 -14.44
N PHE A 90 7.83 4.77 -14.87
CA PHE A 90 9.27 4.48 -14.98
C PHE A 90 9.97 5.42 -15.96
N ARG A 91 9.30 5.82 -17.05
CA ARG A 91 9.83 6.83 -17.99
C ARG A 91 9.96 8.23 -17.40
N THR A 92 9.28 8.49 -16.28
CA THR A 92 9.23 9.81 -15.64
C THR A 92 10.11 9.88 -14.38
N HIS A 93 10.40 8.73 -13.75
CA HIS A 93 11.12 8.64 -12.49
C HIS A 93 12.30 7.68 -12.63
N ASP A 94 13.51 8.25 -12.67
CA ASP A 94 14.73 7.46 -12.72
C ASP A 94 14.85 6.53 -11.50
N GLY A 95 15.27 5.29 -11.74
CA GLY A 95 15.43 4.27 -10.70
C GLY A 95 14.12 3.65 -10.18
N LEU A 96 12.95 4.15 -10.60
CA LEU A 96 11.67 3.63 -10.11
C LEU A 96 11.44 2.17 -10.54
N GLN A 97 11.88 1.80 -11.74
CA GLN A 97 11.77 0.42 -12.23
C GLN A 97 12.58 -0.55 -11.37
N SER A 98 13.86 -0.24 -11.11
CA SER A 98 14.72 -1.07 -10.27
C SER A 98 14.17 -1.17 -8.84
N ASP A 99 13.77 -0.04 -8.25
CA ASP A 99 13.19 -0.03 -6.90
C ASP A 99 11.89 -0.86 -6.85
N THR A 100 11.10 -0.89 -7.93
CA THR A 100 9.86 -1.69 -8.01
C THR A 100 10.15 -3.19 -8.20
N VAL A 101 11.21 -3.55 -8.92
CA VAL A 101 11.64 -4.95 -9.03
C VAL A 101 12.18 -5.45 -7.69
N ASP A 102 12.99 -4.63 -7.00
CA ASP A 102 13.48 -4.95 -5.65
C ASP A 102 12.32 -5.12 -4.66
N LEU A 103 11.29 -4.27 -4.76
CA LEU A 103 10.05 -4.41 -3.99
C LEU A 103 9.40 -5.79 -4.19
N ILE A 104 9.30 -6.27 -5.43
CA ILE A 104 8.72 -7.59 -5.75
C ILE A 104 9.55 -8.73 -5.15
N GLY A 105 10.87 -8.55 -5.00
CA GLY A 105 11.78 -9.51 -4.37
C GLY A 105 11.34 -9.93 -2.96
N HIS A 106 10.75 -9.02 -2.18
CA HIS A 106 10.19 -9.34 -0.86
C HIS A 106 9.02 -10.34 -0.94
N TRP A 107 8.22 -10.27 -2.01
CA TRP A 107 7.10 -11.19 -2.25
C TRP A 107 7.56 -12.53 -2.81
N GLN A 108 8.66 -12.54 -3.59
CA GLN A 108 9.30 -13.78 -4.04
C GLN A 108 9.83 -14.60 -2.86
N THR A 109 10.41 -13.93 -1.86
CA THR A 109 10.89 -14.61 -0.63
C THR A 109 9.74 -15.29 0.11
N ALA A 110 8.56 -14.66 0.17
CA ALA A 110 7.35 -15.24 0.75
C ALA A 110 6.88 -16.51 0.02
N CYS A 111 7.16 -16.69 -1.27
CA CYS A 111 6.79 -17.90 -2.01
C CYS A 111 7.47 -19.16 -1.47
N HIS A 112 8.64 -19.02 -0.84
CA HIS A 112 9.42 -20.11 -0.27
C HIS A 112 9.06 -20.43 1.18
N ASP A 113 8.28 -19.57 1.84
CA ASP A 113 7.73 -19.84 3.16
C ASP A 113 6.51 -20.77 3.08
N LYS A 114 6.42 -21.72 4.01
CA LYS A 114 5.28 -22.64 4.14
C LYS A 114 3.99 -21.92 4.43
N LYS A 115 4.03 -20.81 5.19
CA LYS A 115 2.85 -20.00 5.51
C LYS A 115 2.57 -18.92 4.47
N ARG A 116 3.51 -18.72 3.54
CA ARG A 116 3.50 -17.62 2.57
C ARG A 116 3.32 -16.26 3.23
N ASP A 117 4.03 -16.06 4.34
CA ASP A 117 3.99 -14.81 5.07
C ASP A 117 4.56 -13.68 4.21
N ASN A 118 3.72 -12.69 3.88
CA ASN A 118 4.09 -11.51 3.11
C ASN A 118 4.10 -10.23 3.95
N THR A 119 4.24 -10.36 5.28
CA THR A 119 4.42 -9.24 6.21
C THR A 119 5.51 -8.29 5.74
N ASP A 120 6.68 -8.82 5.35
CA ASP A 120 7.80 -8.02 4.85
C ASP A 120 7.50 -7.37 3.49
N GLY A 121 6.68 -8.01 2.65
CA GLY A 121 6.21 -7.44 1.38
C GLY A 121 5.37 -6.18 1.61
N TRP A 122 4.43 -6.23 2.55
CA TRP A 122 3.62 -5.06 2.92
C TRP A 122 4.45 -3.95 3.58
N ALA A 123 5.42 -4.30 4.42
CA ALA A 123 6.39 -3.33 4.96
C ALA A 123 7.19 -2.63 3.87
N ALA A 124 7.75 -3.39 2.92
CA ALA A 124 8.50 -2.83 1.81
C ALA A 124 7.64 -1.86 0.98
N VAL A 125 6.37 -2.20 0.71
CA VAL A 125 5.43 -1.34 -0.01
C VAL A 125 5.20 -0.01 0.72
N CYS A 126 4.92 -0.05 2.02
CA CYS A 126 4.70 1.17 2.79
C CYS A 126 5.95 2.06 2.84
N THR A 127 7.12 1.46 3.02
CA THR A 127 8.41 2.18 3.05
C THR A 127 8.75 2.78 1.68
N PHE A 128 8.47 2.05 0.60
CA PHE A 128 8.61 2.54 -0.77
C PHE A 128 7.75 3.79 -1.01
N VAL A 129 6.44 3.70 -0.70
CA VAL A 129 5.51 4.83 -0.89
C VAL A 129 5.92 6.02 -0.01
N ALA A 130 6.29 5.77 1.24
CA ALA A 130 6.77 6.83 2.15
C ALA A 130 8.01 7.55 1.60
N LYS A 131 9.01 6.81 1.10
CA LYS A 131 10.22 7.36 0.48
C LYS A 131 9.84 8.28 -0.68
N HIS A 132 9.01 7.80 -1.62
CA HIS A 132 8.63 8.56 -2.80
C HIS A 132 7.72 9.76 -2.51
N MET A 133 7.02 9.78 -1.36
CA MET A 133 6.27 10.95 -0.88
C MET A 133 7.13 11.96 -0.09
N GLY A 134 8.43 11.72 0.05
CA GLY A 134 9.37 12.55 0.79
C GLY A 134 9.32 12.34 2.30
N GLN A 135 8.83 11.19 2.77
CA GLN A 135 8.75 10.80 4.19
C GLN A 135 9.77 9.69 4.50
N ALA A 136 10.97 9.75 3.91
CA ALA A 136 12.00 8.72 4.06
C ALA A 136 12.48 8.61 5.53
N ALA A 137 12.51 9.71 6.27
CA ALA A 137 12.85 9.70 7.69
C ALA A 137 11.82 8.92 8.55
N GLN A 138 10.63 8.66 8.02
CA GLN A 138 9.57 7.87 8.68
C GLN A 138 9.61 6.38 8.30
N SER A 139 10.67 5.90 7.63
CA SER A 139 10.81 4.51 7.17
C SER A 139 10.50 3.47 8.25
N ALA A 140 11.00 3.63 9.48
CA ALA A 140 10.70 2.69 10.57
C ALA A 140 9.20 2.61 10.88
N ILE A 141 8.50 3.75 10.88
CA ILE A 141 7.05 3.78 11.11
C ILE A 141 6.29 3.22 9.91
N ALA A 142 6.76 3.47 8.68
CA ALA A 142 6.18 2.92 7.47
C ALA A 142 6.28 1.38 7.45
N THR A 143 7.43 0.82 7.86
CA THR A 143 7.60 -0.62 8.08
C THR A 143 6.61 -1.17 9.12
N ASP A 144 6.49 -0.53 10.29
CA ASP A 144 5.53 -0.94 11.32
C ASP A 144 4.08 -0.90 10.82
N ILE A 145 3.73 0.12 10.03
CA ILE A 145 2.42 0.24 9.38
C ILE A 145 2.20 -0.90 8.39
N GLY A 146 3.18 -1.22 7.55
CA GLY A 146 3.07 -2.31 6.58
C GLY A 146 2.89 -3.67 7.24
N HIS A 147 3.63 -3.95 8.33
CA HIS A 147 3.38 -5.15 9.13
C HIS A 147 1.95 -5.21 9.66
N GLN A 148 1.42 -4.07 10.14
CA GLN A 148 0.04 -3.98 10.62
C GLN A 148 -1.01 -4.16 9.52
N LEU A 149 -0.74 -3.73 8.29
CA LEU A 149 -1.62 -3.96 7.14
C LEU A 149 -1.81 -5.45 6.87
N HIS A 150 -0.73 -6.24 6.92
CA HIS A 150 -0.80 -7.70 6.77
C HIS A 150 -1.77 -8.33 7.78
N TYR A 151 -1.64 -7.98 9.06
CA TYR A 151 -2.50 -8.51 10.12
C TYR A 151 -3.96 -8.09 9.97
N ALA A 152 -4.21 -6.85 9.52
CA ALA A 152 -5.56 -6.35 9.28
C ALA A 152 -6.31 -7.15 8.19
N ILE A 153 -5.61 -7.72 7.20
CA ILE A 153 -6.19 -8.57 6.15
C ILE A 153 -6.51 -9.97 6.67
N ARG A 154 -5.56 -10.59 7.39
CA ARG A 154 -5.61 -12.03 7.69
C ARG A 154 -6.47 -12.38 8.90
N GLY A 155 -7.06 -11.41 9.58
CA GLY A 155 -7.95 -11.63 10.72
C GLY A 155 -7.29 -12.33 11.92
N HIS A 156 -5.96 -12.43 11.91
CA HIS A 156 -5.18 -13.02 13.00
C HIS A 156 -4.99 -11.94 14.05
N GLU A 157 -5.63 -12.16 15.19
CA GLU A 157 -5.65 -11.36 16.41
C GLU A 157 -5.42 -9.84 16.23
N PRO A 158 -6.49 -9.02 16.28
CA PRO A 158 -6.40 -7.56 16.28
C PRO A 158 -5.51 -6.96 17.41
N HIS A 159 -4.98 -7.82 18.27
CA HIS A 159 -4.34 -7.53 19.55
C HIS A 159 -2.83 -7.79 19.54
N ALA A 160 -2.27 -8.40 18.48
CA ALA A 160 -0.84 -8.69 18.41
C ALA A 160 0.02 -7.45 18.12
N ALA A 161 -0.52 -6.48 17.38
CA ALA A 161 0.19 -5.25 17.04
C ALA A 161 -0.12 -4.12 18.01
N VAL A 162 0.92 -3.53 18.60
CA VAL A 162 0.78 -2.35 19.47
C VAL A 162 0.31 -1.16 18.64
N PRO A 163 -0.84 -0.54 18.96
CA PRO A 163 -1.30 0.64 18.25
C PRO A 163 -0.26 1.74 18.28
N LEU A 164 -0.01 2.38 17.14
CA LEU A 164 0.80 3.60 17.11
C LEU A 164 0.22 4.63 18.10
N ASN A 165 1.10 5.22 18.91
CA ASN A 165 0.67 6.23 19.87
C ASN A 165 0.21 7.51 19.14
N ARG A 166 -0.71 8.26 19.76
CA ARG A 166 -1.29 9.46 19.15
C ARG A 166 -0.25 10.54 18.80
N PRO A 167 0.75 10.85 19.66
CA PRO A 167 1.81 11.79 19.30
C PRO A 167 2.58 11.41 18.03
N ARG A 168 2.94 10.12 17.87
CA ARG A 168 3.63 9.59 16.69
C ARG A 168 2.75 9.70 15.46
N ILE A 169 1.46 9.34 15.57
CA ILE A 169 0.51 9.51 14.46
C ILE A 169 0.45 10.98 14.03
N SER A 170 0.29 11.92 14.97
CA SER A 170 0.21 13.34 14.64
C SER A 170 1.46 13.89 13.94
N ALA A 171 2.64 13.34 14.23
CA ALA A 171 3.90 13.72 13.57
C ALA A 171 3.93 13.35 12.08
N LEU A 172 3.17 12.33 11.64
CA LEU A 172 3.11 11.86 10.25
C LEU A 172 2.36 12.81 9.30
N ARG A 173 1.77 13.90 9.82
CA ARG A 173 1.05 14.92 9.03
C ARG A 173 1.95 15.78 8.15
N ARG A 174 3.26 15.57 8.22
CA ARG A 174 4.25 16.31 7.44
C ARG A 174 5.30 15.36 6.84
N ASN A 175 5.86 15.76 5.71
CA ASN A 175 7.05 15.15 5.16
C ASN A 175 8.34 15.72 5.77
N ASP A 176 9.47 15.22 5.30
CA ASP A 176 10.79 15.59 5.81
C ASP A 176 11.13 17.07 5.53
N ALA A 177 10.50 17.65 4.50
CA ALA A 177 10.55 19.09 4.18
C ALA A 177 9.50 19.94 4.93
N GLY A 178 8.72 19.35 5.84
CA GLY A 178 7.68 20.03 6.62
C GLY A 178 6.38 20.33 5.85
N GLN A 179 6.25 19.88 4.61
CA GLN A 179 5.04 20.01 3.79
C GLN A 179 3.97 19.06 4.32
N LYS A 180 2.69 19.44 4.19
CA LYS A 180 1.58 18.61 4.65
C LYS A 180 1.52 17.31 3.86
N ARG A 181 1.45 16.19 4.58
CA ARG A 181 1.17 14.84 4.06
C ARG A 181 0.09 14.19 4.90
N SER A 182 -0.62 13.27 4.29
CA SER A 182 -1.80 12.63 4.86
C SER A 182 -1.74 11.12 4.79
N PHE A 183 -1.02 10.53 3.83
CA PHE A 183 -1.02 9.08 3.60
C PHE A 183 -0.66 8.28 4.86
N LEU A 184 0.59 8.37 5.36
CA LEU A 184 1.00 7.61 6.55
C LEU A 184 0.16 7.95 7.79
N TYR A 185 -0.24 9.22 7.91
CA TYR A 185 -1.12 9.68 8.98
C TYR A 185 -2.49 8.98 8.96
N LEU A 186 -3.14 8.91 7.80
CA LEU A 186 -4.47 8.34 7.63
C LEU A 186 -4.45 6.82 7.72
N VAL A 187 -3.43 6.16 7.16
CA VAL A 187 -3.26 4.71 7.34
C VAL A 187 -3.08 4.38 8.82
N ALA A 188 -2.25 5.13 9.56
CA ALA A 188 -2.09 4.91 10.99
C ALA A 188 -3.38 5.19 11.79
N CYS A 189 -4.19 6.18 11.39
CA CYS A 189 -5.50 6.41 11.98
C CYS A 189 -6.47 5.26 11.71
N TRP A 190 -6.49 4.76 10.48
CA TRP A 190 -7.34 3.64 10.08
C TRP A 190 -6.96 2.35 10.80
N LEU A 191 -5.66 2.01 10.85
CA LEU A 191 -5.15 0.86 11.61
C LEU A 191 -5.55 0.93 13.09
N ARG A 192 -5.38 2.10 13.72
CA ARG A 192 -5.83 2.32 15.11
C ARG A 192 -7.35 2.17 15.26
N TYR A 193 -8.13 2.55 14.25
CA TYR A 193 -9.58 2.39 14.27
C TYR A 193 -9.98 0.92 14.15
N VAL A 194 -9.42 0.16 13.20
CA VAL A 194 -9.79 -1.26 12.97
C VAL A 194 -9.33 -2.20 14.09
N GLN A 195 -8.37 -1.78 14.92
CA GLN A 195 -7.99 -2.50 16.14
C GLN A 195 -9.07 -2.44 17.25
N ARG A 196 -10.12 -1.63 17.10
CA ARG A 196 -11.20 -1.56 18.10
C ARG A 196 -12.12 -2.78 17.98
N PRO A 197 -12.66 -3.33 19.09
CA PRO A 197 -13.46 -4.56 19.08
C PRO A 197 -14.68 -4.58 18.13
N ASN A 198 -15.28 -3.42 17.87
CA ASN A 198 -16.49 -3.27 17.04
C ASN A 198 -16.22 -2.49 15.75
N ALA A 199 -14.96 -2.33 15.34
CA ALA A 199 -14.66 -1.58 14.13
C ALA A 199 -14.95 -2.41 12.89
N ASP A 200 -15.68 -1.79 11.96
CA ASP A 200 -15.85 -2.31 10.61
C ASP A 200 -14.81 -1.65 9.70
N ALA A 201 -13.84 -2.45 9.23
CA ALA A 201 -12.78 -2.02 8.33
C ALA A 201 -13.32 -1.46 7.01
N ASN A 202 -14.49 -1.92 6.58
CA ASN A 202 -15.16 -1.56 5.33
C ASN A 202 -16.40 -0.68 5.54
N HIS A 203 -16.52 -0.04 6.71
CA HIS A 203 -17.68 0.77 7.07
C HIS A 203 -18.09 1.72 5.93
N PRO A 204 -19.37 1.81 5.54
CA PRO A 204 -19.80 2.66 4.43
C PRO A 204 -19.38 4.12 4.62
N ALA A 205 -19.40 4.61 5.86
CA ALA A 205 -18.97 5.97 6.23
C ALA A 205 -17.44 6.16 6.39
N LEU A 206 -16.60 5.20 5.97
CA LEU A 206 -15.13 5.29 6.15
C LEU A 206 -14.54 6.60 5.60
N VAL A 207 -15.04 7.07 4.45
CA VAL A 207 -14.62 8.37 3.88
C VAL A 207 -14.87 9.55 4.83
N PHE A 208 -15.97 9.54 5.57
CA PHE A 208 -16.28 10.58 6.56
C PHE A 208 -15.37 10.47 7.78
N TYR A 209 -14.99 9.26 8.19
CA TYR A 209 -13.98 9.08 9.23
C TYR A 209 -12.61 9.61 8.80
N MET A 210 -12.17 9.31 7.57
CA MET A 210 -10.90 9.84 7.03
C MET A 210 -10.90 11.38 7.01
N LEU A 211 -12.00 11.98 6.55
CA LEU A 211 -12.18 13.44 6.57
C LEU A 211 -12.17 13.99 8.00
N ALA A 212 -12.89 13.35 8.92
CA ALA A 212 -12.93 13.76 10.32
C ALA A 212 -11.54 13.65 10.96
N TRP A 213 -10.76 12.62 10.67
CA TRP A 213 -9.39 12.49 11.17
C TRP A 213 -8.49 13.58 10.58
N GLN A 214 -8.61 13.84 9.29
CA GLN A 214 -7.84 14.90 8.63
C GLN A 214 -8.08 16.27 9.27
N LEU A 215 -9.33 16.60 9.61
CA LEU A 215 -9.73 17.89 10.18
C LEU A 215 -9.53 17.97 11.70
N PHE A 216 -9.94 16.95 12.45
CA PHE A 216 -10.10 17.01 13.91
C PHE A 216 -9.06 16.19 14.69
N GLY A 217 -8.25 15.36 14.03
CA GLY A 217 -7.19 14.58 14.67
C GLY A 217 -7.47 13.08 14.73
N SER A 218 -6.45 12.32 15.16
CA SER A 218 -6.48 10.85 15.16
C SER A 218 -7.54 10.28 16.10
N PRO A 219 -8.07 9.07 15.82
CA PRO A 219 -9.08 8.43 16.66
C PRO A 219 -8.60 8.26 18.12
N ARG A 220 -9.55 8.36 19.06
CA ARG A 220 -9.32 8.13 20.50
C ARG A 220 -8.86 6.71 20.77
#